data_AF-A0A950B2L1-F1
#
_entry.id   AF-A0A950B2L1-F1
#
_cell.length_a   1.000
_cell.length_b   1.000
_cell.length_c   1.000
_cell.angle_alpha   90.00
_cell.angle_beta   90.00
_cell.angle_gamma   90.00
#
_symmetry.space_group_name_H-M   'P 1'
#
loop_
_entity.id
_entity.type
_entity.pdbx_description
1 polymer ?
#
loop_
_entity_poly.entity_id
_entity_poly.type
_entity_poly.pdbx_seq_one_letter_code
_entity_poly.pdbx_strand_id
1 'polypeptide(L)'
;GAFPLAGAARLALAAAALGGLYAVGALLPFWYLGRPEAGSAFFPPAGLTLSVLVLSPRRTWPLWLSVVAVAEIAVDLTHGQSGGMAAGFAAANVVEPLVGAIALAWVSHRMPTMRRQLFGFVACAVALGPVFGAAIGATTSTVVGGASGWFSIAGKWWLGDALGVLVVATPILAWSRRARTENECPPIEAVGITVAATLVMILPALWWQHPTLYAVLPVLVLAAFRGGVRAVSLAGVGVAFAADWVAVSGRANALIAQATPEAQLLFVQLFLGVTLLTSLTMAVEVAERRRAERVGRRAEAERIRAELSAADAADLERRRIAQETHDIVGHALNVMLLQAGAARRAIDEDTGQSRHLLQSLEDVGRHAFGDLDAALGLADAPPDGVANLGLASVPSLVDVMRGAGMSVDLVVDGDSSTPVSTLVDWSGYRIVQEALTNAAKHAANAHVEVWVRYEPDVVEISVVDDGAGAVPERDTPPGFGRGLIGMRERVAVLGGDIEIGPNGGAGFVVRARLPMPSKT
;
A
#
# COMPACT_ATOMS: atom_id res chain seq x y z
N GLY A 1 -21.95 -33.55 -9.57
CA GLY A 1 -22.12 -33.51 -8.11
C GLY A 1 -21.04 -34.28 -7.37
N ALA A 2 -19.78 -33.82 -7.38
CA ALA A 2 -18.66 -34.50 -6.71
C ALA A 2 -17.87 -33.64 -5.69
N PHE A 3 -18.35 -32.43 -5.37
CA PHE A 3 -17.68 -31.50 -4.46
C PHE A 3 -18.00 -31.63 -2.94
N PRO A 4 -19.13 -32.20 -2.44
CA PRO A 4 -19.41 -32.21 -0.99
C PRO A 4 -18.69 -33.32 -0.19
N LEU A 5 -18.26 -34.41 -0.83
CA LEU A 5 -17.67 -35.58 -0.14
C LEU A 5 -16.26 -35.28 0.43
N ALA A 6 -15.44 -34.51 -0.29
CA ALA A 6 -14.10 -34.14 0.15
C ALA A 6 -14.13 -33.22 1.39
N GLY A 7 -15.17 -32.39 1.52
CA GLY A 7 -15.38 -31.55 2.70
C GLY A 7 -15.80 -32.36 3.93
N ALA A 8 -16.71 -33.31 3.76
CA ALA A 8 -17.17 -34.19 4.84
C ALA A 8 -16.04 -35.09 5.36
N ALA A 9 -15.24 -35.68 4.47
CA ALA A 9 -14.10 -36.52 4.86
C ALA A 9 -13.04 -35.73 5.66
N ARG A 10 -12.72 -34.49 5.24
CA ARG A 10 -11.79 -33.62 5.98
C ARG A 10 -12.35 -33.23 7.35
N LEU A 11 -13.65 -32.96 7.44
CA LEU A 11 -14.30 -32.62 8.70
C LEU A 11 -14.30 -33.83 9.67
N ALA A 12 -14.58 -35.03 9.17
CA ALA A 12 -14.53 -36.26 9.95
C ALA A 12 -13.11 -36.57 10.45
N LEU A 13 -12.09 -36.43 9.60
CA LEU A 13 -10.68 -36.58 10.00
C LEU A 13 -10.28 -35.57 11.08
N ALA A 14 -10.69 -34.31 10.94
CA ALA A 14 -10.44 -33.28 11.94
C ALA A 14 -11.16 -33.58 13.26
N ALA A 15 -12.38 -34.14 13.22
CA ALA A 15 -13.14 -34.56 14.40
C ALA A 15 -12.46 -35.73 15.11
N ALA A 16 -12.01 -36.74 14.37
CA ALA A 16 -11.25 -37.85 14.92
C ALA A 16 -9.93 -37.37 15.55
N ALA A 17 -9.22 -36.45 14.88
CA ALA A 17 -7.99 -35.87 15.42
C ALA A 17 -8.25 -35.06 16.71
N LEU A 18 -9.32 -34.26 16.77
CA LEU A 18 -9.71 -33.55 17.97
C LEU A 18 -10.01 -34.51 19.11
N GLY A 19 -10.85 -35.52 18.88
CA GLY A 19 -11.21 -36.51 19.91
C GLY A 19 -9.99 -37.26 20.43
N GLY A 20 -9.07 -37.66 19.55
CA GLY A 20 -7.82 -38.32 19.93
C GLY A 20 -6.88 -37.42 20.73
N LEU A 21 -6.64 -36.19 20.28
CA LEU A 21 -5.79 -35.22 21.01
C LEU A 21 -6.40 -34.83 22.35
N TYR A 22 -7.72 -34.66 22.40
CA TYR A 22 -8.46 -34.40 23.63
C TYR A 22 -8.27 -35.56 24.60
N ALA A 23 -8.52 -36.80 24.16
CA ALA A 23 -8.36 -37.99 25.00
C ALA A 23 -6.93 -38.14 25.53
N VAL A 24 -5.90 -37.96 24.68
CA VAL A 24 -4.49 -37.97 25.13
C VAL A 24 -4.25 -36.88 26.18
N GLY A 25 -4.79 -35.69 25.99
CA GLY A 25 -4.70 -34.60 26.95
C GLY A 25 -5.37 -34.91 28.28
N ALA A 26 -6.55 -35.52 28.26
CA ALA A 26 -7.31 -35.94 29.44
C ALA A 26 -6.66 -37.14 30.16
N LEU A 27 -5.87 -37.95 29.45
CA LEU A 27 -5.13 -39.09 29.99
C LEU A 27 -3.79 -38.71 30.62
N LEU A 28 -3.22 -37.54 30.28
CA LEU A 28 -1.93 -37.09 30.82
C LEU A 28 -1.85 -37.10 32.36
N PRO A 29 -2.86 -36.60 33.11
CA PRO A 29 -2.88 -36.71 34.56
C PRO A 29 -2.83 -38.16 35.06
N PHE A 30 -3.43 -39.11 34.33
CA PHE A 30 -3.43 -40.53 34.72
C PHE A 30 -2.10 -41.23 34.40
N TRP A 31 -1.41 -40.85 33.31
CA TRP A 31 -0.25 -41.56 32.80
C TRP A 31 1.09 -41.15 33.42
N TYR A 32 1.29 -39.85 33.67
CA TYR A 32 2.59 -39.35 34.13
C TYR A 32 2.64 -39.11 35.65
N LEU A 33 1.50 -38.95 36.33
CA LEU A 33 1.50 -38.57 37.75
C LEU A 33 1.79 -39.71 38.72
N GLY A 34 1.50 -40.97 38.38
CA GLY A 34 1.68 -42.14 39.28
C GLY A 34 0.90 -42.08 40.62
N ARG A 35 0.35 -40.92 40.96
CA ARG A 35 -0.44 -40.54 42.14
C ARG A 35 -1.52 -39.55 41.65
N PRO A 36 -2.74 -40.03 41.37
CA PRO A 36 -3.85 -39.18 40.94
C PRO A 36 -4.13 -38.02 41.92
N GLU A 37 -3.77 -38.18 43.18
CA GLU A 37 -3.94 -37.18 44.26
C GLU A 37 -3.07 -35.92 44.08
N ALA A 38 -1.96 -35.99 43.34
CA ALA A 38 -1.08 -34.84 43.13
C ALA A 38 -1.65 -33.81 42.15
N GLY A 39 -2.56 -34.21 41.24
CA GLY A 39 -3.10 -33.35 40.19
C GLY A 39 -2.07 -32.89 39.14
N SER A 40 -2.54 -32.46 37.96
CA SER A 40 -1.69 -31.81 36.96
C SER A 40 -1.83 -30.30 37.07
N ALA A 41 -0.72 -29.57 36.87
CA ALA A 41 -0.71 -28.11 36.96
C ALA A 41 -1.64 -27.44 35.94
N PHE A 42 -1.93 -28.07 34.80
CA PHE A 42 -2.80 -27.51 33.78
C PHE A 42 -3.55 -28.61 33.04
N PHE A 43 -4.70 -28.28 32.45
CA PHE A 43 -5.52 -29.21 31.68
C PHE A 43 -5.45 -28.91 30.18
N PRO A 44 -4.59 -29.59 29.40
CA PRO A 44 -4.41 -29.31 27.97
C PRO A 44 -5.71 -29.30 27.12
N PRO A 45 -6.69 -30.18 27.37
CA PRO A 45 -7.92 -30.22 26.57
C PRO A 45 -8.75 -28.93 26.58
N ALA A 46 -8.71 -28.15 27.68
CA ALA A 46 -9.40 -26.87 27.77
C ALA A 46 -8.94 -25.90 26.67
N GLY A 47 -7.62 -25.71 26.53
CA GLY A 47 -7.03 -24.84 25.52
C GLY A 47 -7.17 -25.37 24.09
N LEU A 48 -7.12 -26.69 23.90
CA LEU A 48 -7.36 -27.32 22.61
C LEU A 48 -8.79 -27.05 22.11
N THR A 49 -9.78 -27.30 22.97
CA THR A 49 -11.20 -27.16 22.64
C THR A 49 -11.54 -25.71 22.32
N LEU A 50 -11.11 -24.78 23.18
CA LEU A 50 -11.27 -23.34 22.93
C LEU A 50 -10.68 -22.94 21.57
N SER A 51 -9.46 -23.40 21.26
CA SER A 51 -8.78 -23.05 20.01
C SER A 51 -9.56 -23.50 18.78
N VAL A 52 -10.10 -24.71 18.81
CA VAL A 52 -10.94 -25.23 17.73
C VAL A 52 -12.21 -24.40 17.56
N LEU A 53 -12.87 -24.01 18.65
CA LEU A 53 -14.06 -23.16 18.57
C LEU A 53 -13.75 -21.77 18.00
N VAL A 54 -12.65 -21.14 18.42
CA VAL A 54 -12.22 -19.81 17.94
C VAL A 54 -11.80 -19.84 16.47
N LEU A 55 -11.15 -20.92 16.02
CA LEU A 55 -10.62 -21.03 14.65
C LEU A 55 -11.63 -21.60 13.64
N SER A 56 -12.71 -22.25 14.10
CA SER A 56 -13.72 -22.85 13.24
C SER A 56 -14.99 -21.99 13.12
N PRO A 57 -15.76 -22.14 12.03
CA PRO A 57 -17.05 -21.47 11.89
C PRO A 57 -18.05 -21.91 12.98
N ARG A 58 -18.87 -20.99 13.49
CA ARG A 58 -19.87 -21.28 14.54
C ARG A 58 -20.82 -22.44 14.20
N ARG A 59 -21.14 -22.63 12.92
CA ARG A 59 -21.97 -23.75 12.43
C ARG A 59 -21.38 -25.14 12.71
N THR A 60 -20.07 -25.25 12.91
CA THR A 60 -19.40 -26.53 13.22
C THR A 60 -19.24 -26.78 14.72
N TRP A 61 -19.55 -25.81 15.59
CA TRP A 61 -19.37 -25.95 17.03
C TRP A 61 -20.12 -27.14 17.65
N PRO A 62 -21.38 -27.44 17.29
CA PRO A 62 -22.07 -28.61 17.86
C PRO A 62 -21.32 -29.92 17.62
N LEU A 63 -20.68 -30.07 16.46
CA LEU A 63 -19.86 -31.26 16.14
C LEU A 63 -18.65 -31.35 17.08
N TRP A 64 -17.88 -30.26 17.20
CA TRP A 64 -16.67 -30.25 18.04
C TRP A 64 -16.99 -30.52 19.52
N LEU A 65 -18.04 -29.88 20.04
CA LEU A 65 -18.48 -30.08 21.42
C LEU A 65 -18.98 -31.51 21.66
N SER A 66 -19.67 -32.11 20.68
CA SER A 66 -20.12 -33.50 20.80
C SER A 66 -18.94 -34.48 20.82
N VAL A 67 -17.94 -34.26 19.98
CA VAL A 67 -16.71 -35.06 19.97
C VAL A 67 -15.98 -34.98 21.32
N VAL A 68 -15.86 -33.78 21.86
CA VAL A 68 -15.25 -33.53 23.17
C VAL A 68 -16.03 -34.22 24.29
N ALA A 69 -17.35 -34.07 24.32
CA ALA A 69 -18.21 -34.71 25.31
C ALA A 69 -18.08 -36.25 25.29
N VAL A 70 -18.09 -36.84 24.09
CA VAL A 70 -17.93 -38.30 23.94
C VAL A 70 -16.54 -38.76 24.38
N ALA A 71 -15.49 -38.02 24.01
CA ALA A 71 -14.13 -38.34 24.42
C ALA A 71 -13.96 -38.28 25.94
N GLU A 72 -14.49 -37.23 26.59
CA GLU A 72 -14.45 -37.08 28.04
C GLU A 72 -15.18 -38.22 28.75
N ILE A 73 -16.44 -38.50 28.36
CA ILE A 73 -17.22 -39.60 28.96
C ILE A 73 -16.50 -40.93 28.80
N ALA A 74 -15.91 -41.20 27.63
CA ALA A 74 -15.17 -42.42 27.40
C ALA A 74 -13.92 -42.53 28.29
N VAL A 75 -13.14 -41.46 28.44
CA VAL A 75 -11.97 -41.41 29.32
C VAL A 75 -12.39 -41.63 30.77
N ASP A 76 -13.40 -40.92 31.26
CA ASP A 76 -13.86 -41.01 32.64
C ASP A 76 -14.40 -42.41 32.99
N LEU A 77 -15.25 -42.98 32.14
CA LEU A 77 -15.79 -44.33 32.34
C LEU A 77 -14.71 -45.41 32.34
N THR A 78 -13.70 -45.28 31.47
CA THR A 78 -12.56 -46.23 31.42
C THR A 78 -11.66 -46.14 32.66
N HIS A 79 -11.72 -45.02 33.40
CA HIS A 79 -10.95 -44.80 34.63
C HIS A 79 -11.83 -44.92 35.90
N GLY A 80 -12.99 -45.57 35.79
CA GLY A 80 -13.80 -45.98 36.94
C GLY A 80 -14.71 -44.89 37.52
N GLN A 81 -14.88 -43.75 36.83
CA GLN A 81 -15.87 -42.76 37.23
C GLN A 81 -17.30 -43.27 37.00
N SER A 82 -18.23 -42.84 37.85
CA SER A 82 -19.64 -43.15 37.65
C SER A 82 -20.19 -42.43 36.42
N GLY A 83 -21.23 -42.98 35.77
CA GLY A 83 -21.84 -42.35 34.60
C GLY A 83 -22.37 -40.94 34.87
N GLY A 84 -22.85 -40.67 36.09
CA GLY A 84 -23.27 -39.33 36.50
C GLY A 84 -22.11 -38.35 36.64
N MET A 85 -20.97 -38.80 37.18
CA MET A 85 -19.74 -38.00 37.27
C MET A 85 -19.20 -37.68 35.87
N ALA A 86 -19.07 -38.70 35.02
CA ALA A 86 -18.59 -38.56 33.64
C ALA A 86 -19.45 -37.59 32.82
N ALA A 87 -20.78 -37.66 32.96
CA ALA A 87 -21.69 -36.73 32.28
C ALA A 87 -21.53 -35.29 32.78
N GLY A 88 -21.35 -35.09 34.09
CA GLY A 88 -21.17 -33.76 34.66
C GLY A 88 -19.81 -33.13 34.30
N PHE A 89 -18.74 -33.91 34.26
CA PHE A 89 -17.42 -33.46 33.82
C PHE A 89 -17.38 -33.13 32.33
N ALA A 90 -18.02 -33.96 31.49
CA ALA A 90 -18.23 -33.63 30.09
C ALA A 90 -19.03 -32.34 29.90
N ALA A 91 -20.06 -32.09 30.72
CA ALA A 91 -20.79 -30.83 30.67
C ALA A 91 -19.89 -29.63 31.04
N ALA A 92 -19.05 -29.75 32.07
CA ALA A 92 -18.09 -28.71 32.46
C ALA A 92 -17.13 -28.39 31.29
N ASN A 93 -16.51 -29.43 30.73
CA ASN A 93 -15.50 -29.34 29.66
C ASN A 93 -16.07 -28.94 28.29
N VAL A 94 -17.39 -28.96 28.11
CA VAL A 94 -18.10 -28.41 26.95
C VAL A 94 -18.51 -26.95 27.18
N VAL A 95 -19.06 -26.64 28.35
CA VAL A 95 -19.61 -25.30 28.65
C VAL A 95 -18.51 -24.26 28.77
N GLU A 96 -17.40 -24.58 29.45
CA GLU A 96 -16.27 -23.67 29.62
C GLU A 96 -15.76 -23.08 28.28
N PRO A 97 -15.27 -23.91 27.33
CA PRO A 97 -14.66 -23.36 26.12
C PRO A 97 -15.71 -22.71 25.23
N LEU A 98 -16.98 -23.12 25.32
CA LEU A 98 -18.09 -22.47 24.63
C LEU A 98 -18.32 -21.05 25.14
N VAL A 99 -18.43 -20.86 26.47
CA VAL A 99 -18.60 -19.53 27.08
C VAL A 99 -17.40 -18.64 26.76
N GLY A 100 -16.18 -19.18 26.91
CA GLY A 100 -14.95 -18.45 26.59
C GLY A 100 -14.90 -18.01 25.13
N ALA A 101 -15.24 -18.90 24.19
CA ALA A 101 -15.25 -18.59 22.76
C ALA A 101 -16.35 -17.58 22.38
N ILE A 102 -17.54 -17.66 22.96
CA ILE A 102 -18.64 -16.70 22.73
C ILE A 102 -18.23 -15.31 23.22
N ALA A 103 -17.74 -15.21 24.45
CA ALA A 103 -17.32 -13.96 25.06
C ALA A 103 -16.16 -13.32 24.27
N LEU A 104 -15.15 -14.12 23.91
CA LEU A 104 -14.02 -13.64 23.12
C LEU A 104 -14.45 -13.15 21.73
N ALA A 105 -15.36 -13.87 21.06
CA ALA A 105 -15.89 -13.45 19.77
C ALA A 105 -16.72 -12.15 19.86
N TRP A 106 -17.38 -11.88 21.00
CA TRP A 106 -18.11 -10.64 21.21
C TRP A 106 -17.18 -9.42 21.40
N VAL A 107 -16.07 -9.59 22.12
CA VAL A 107 -15.17 -8.48 22.45
C VAL A 107 -14.09 -8.24 21.38
N SER A 108 -13.58 -9.30 20.74
CA SER A 108 -12.44 -9.23 19.80
C SER A 108 -12.63 -8.24 18.64
N HIS A 109 -13.83 -8.13 18.08
CA HIS A 109 -14.12 -7.18 17.00
C HIS A 109 -13.98 -5.71 17.42
N ARG A 110 -14.01 -5.41 18.73
CA ARG A 110 -13.90 -4.06 19.29
C ARG A 110 -12.47 -3.71 19.72
N MET A 111 -11.50 -4.59 19.49
CA MET A 111 -10.13 -4.48 20.03
C MET A 111 -9.10 -4.29 18.90
N PRO A 112 -8.68 -3.04 18.61
CA PRO A 112 -7.79 -2.75 17.48
C PRO A 112 -6.31 -3.08 17.74
N THR A 113 -5.89 -3.15 19.00
CA THR A 113 -4.48 -3.40 19.39
C THR A 113 -4.29 -4.81 19.93
N MET A 114 -3.11 -5.39 19.71
CA MET A 114 -2.70 -6.69 20.25
C MET A 114 -2.79 -6.71 21.78
N ARG A 115 -2.45 -5.60 22.45
CA ARG A 115 -2.60 -5.46 23.92
C ARG A 115 -4.04 -5.68 24.37
N ARG A 116 -5.00 -5.04 23.71
CA ARG A 116 -6.42 -5.20 24.03
C ARG A 116 -6.89 -6.61 23.70
N GLN A 117 -6.43 -7.18 22.58
CA GLN A 117 -6.76 -8.56 22.21
C GLN A 117 -6.24 -9.58 23.23
N LEU A 118 -5.01 -9.43 23.72
CA LEU A 118 -4.47 -10.27 24.79
C LEU A 118 -5.30 -10.13 26.07
N PHE A 119 -5.64 -8.89 26.47
CA PHE A 119 -6.52 -8.66 27.61
C PHE A 119 -7.90 -9.32 27.44
N GLY A 120 -8.51 -9.19 26.25
CA GLY A 120 -9.78 -9.83 25.93
C GLY A 120 -9.70 -11.36 25.98
N PHE A 121 -8.62 -11.94 25.47
CA PHE A 121 -8.33 -13.38 25.59
C PHE A 121 -8.19 -13.81 27.05
N VAL A 122 -7.39 -13.10 27.85
CA VAL A 122 -7.22 -13.43 29.27
C VAL A 122 -8.53 -13.31 30.03
N ALA A 123 -9.28 -12.22 29.86
CA ALA A 123 -10.53 -12.00 30.56
C ALA A 123 -11.63 -13.00 30.16
N CYS A 124 -11.81 -13.26 28.85
CA CYS A 124 -12.91 -14.07 28.36
C CYS A 124 -12.59 -15.57 28.37
N ALA A 125 -11.43 -15.94 27.84
CA ALA A 125 -11.08 -17.34 27.60
C ALA A 125 -10.29 -17.96 28.77
N VAL A 126 -9.34 -17.22 29.36
CA VAL A 126 -8.52 -17.76 30.48
C VAL A 126 -9.23 -17.61 31.83
N ALA A 127 -9.99 -16.55 32.05
CA ALA A 127 -10.66 -16.31 33.33
C ALA A 127 -12.15 -16.71 33.31
N LEU A 128 -12.96 -16.08 32.45
CA LEU A 128 -14.42 -16.23 32.49
C LEU A 128 -14.89 -17.64 32.12
N GLY A 129 -14.41 -18.22 31.01
CA GLY A 129 -14.77 -19.58 30.60
C GLY A 129 -14.57 -20.61 31.72
N PRO A 130 -13.34 -20.75 32.27
CA PRO A 130 -13.03 -21.69 33.34
C PRO A 130 -13.85 -21.53 34.61
N VAL A 131 -14.43 -20.35 34.89
CA VAL A 131 -15.34 -20.18 36.04
C VAL A 131 -16.57 -21.06 35.89
N PHE A 132 -17.11 -21.19 34.66
CA PHE A 132 -18.29 -22.02 34.42
C PHE A 132 -17.95 -23.52 34.46
N GLY A 133 -16.81 -23.91 33.87
CA GLY A 133 -16.29 -25.28 33.96
C GLY A 133 -16.09 -25.71 35.41
N ALA A 134 -15.34 -24.91 36.17
CA ALA A 134 -15.10 -25.13 37.59
C ALA A 134 -16.39 -25.19 38.43
N ALA A 135 -17.37 -24.33 38.16
CA ALA A 135 -18.64 -24.35 38.89
C ALA A 135 -19.42 -25.65 38.63
N ILE A 136 -19.48 -26.11 37.38
CA ILE A 136 -20.16 -27.36 37.01
C ILE A 136 -19.40 -28.57 37.56
N GLY A 137 -18.08 -28.61 37.38
CA GLY A 137 -17.20 -29.71 37.82
C GLY A 137 -17.18 -29.86 39.35
N ALA A 138 -17.10 -28.74 40.08
CA ALA A 138 -17.17 -28.75 41.54
C ALA A 138 -18.55 -29.19 42.02
N THR A 139 -19.63 -28.69 41.43
CA THR A 139 -21.00 -29.09 41.79
C THR A 139 -21.23 -30.58 41.53
N THR A 140 -20.74 -31.10 40.41
CA THR A 140 -20.80 -32.53 40.07
C THR A 140 -20.05 -33.35 41.11
N SER A 141 -18.81 -32.97 41.41
CA SER A 141 -17.98 -33.64 42.43
C SER A 141 -18.63 -33.65 43.81
N THR A 142 -19.31 -32.57 44.22
CA THR A 142 -19.95 -32.50 45.54
C THR A 142 -21.29 -33.23 45.60
N VAL A 143 -22.13 -33.08 44.57
CA VAL A 143 -23.51 -33.59 44.58
C VAL A 143 -23.57 -35.05 44.16
N VAL A 144 -22.82 -35.43 43.12
CA VAL A 144 -22.83 -36.78 42.57
C VAL A 144 -21.69 -37.62 43.15
N GLY A 145 -20.51 -37.02 43.33
CA GLY A 145 -19.32 -37.69 43.85
C GLY A 145 -19.21 -37.72 45.37
N GLY A 146 -20.04 -36.96 46.10
CA GLY A 146 -20.02 -36.88 47.56
C GLY A 146 -18.78 -36.19 48.14
N ALA A 147 -18.00 -35.46 47.33
CA ALA A 147 -16.84 -34.72 47.80
C ALA A 147 -17.25 -33.52 48.68
N SER A 148 -16.39 -33.15 49.62
CA SER A 148 -16.57 -31.94 50.45
C SER A 148 -15.66 -30.79 49.98
N GLY A 149 -16.10 -29.55 50.17
CA GLY A 149 -15.26 -28.36 49.92
C GLY A 149 -15.36 -27.82 48.50
N TRP A 150 -16.58 -27.43 48.09
CA TRP A 150 -16.88 -26.91 46.75
C TRP A 150 -15.89 -25.83 46.26
N PHE A 151 -15.56 -24.84 47.10
CA PHE A 151 -14.63 -23.76 46.72
C PHE A 151 -13.21 -24.23 46.46
N SER A 152 -12.73 -25.24 47.21
CA SER A 152 -11.39 -25.79 46.99
C SER A 152 -11.33 -26.56 45.67
N ILE A 153 -12.36 -27.36 45.38
CA ILE A 153 -12.47 -28.10 44.12
C ILE A 153 -12.57 -27.11 42.95
N ALA A 154 -13.47 -26.14 43.04
CA ALA A 154 -13.65 -25.11 42.01
C ALA A 154 -12.38 -24.32 41.76
N GLY A 155 -11.64 -23.93 42.82
CA GLY A 155 -10.39 -23.18 42.69
C GLY A 155 -9.29 -23.97 41.96
N LYS A 156 -9.11 -25.25 42.32
CA LYS A 156 -8.13 -26.14 41.65
C LYS A 156 -8.49 -26.37 40.19
N TRP A 157 -9.77 -26.61 39.93
CA TRP A 157 -10.32 -26.82 38.59
C TRP A 157 -10.11 -25.57 37.72
N TRP A 158 -10.56 -24.42 38.20
CA TRP A 158 -10.45 -23.14 37.52
C TRP A 158 -9.01 -22.83 37.11
N LEU A 159 -8.06 -23.00 38.03
CA LEU A 159 -6.67 -22.65 37.78
C LEU A 159 -6.00 -23.62 36.79
N GLY A 160 -6.32 -24.92 36.88
CA GLY A 160 -5.85 -25.93 35.92
C GLY A 160 -6.34 -25.66 34.50
N ASP A 161 -7.62 -25.34 34.35
CA ASP A 161 -8.24 -25.07 33.06
C ASP A 161 -7.81 -23.71 32.48
N ALA A 162 -7.72 -22.67 33.32
CA ALA A 162 -7.16 -21.38 32.93
C ALA A 162 -5.74 -21.51 32.38
N LEU A 163 -4.88 -22.29 33.03
CA LEU A 163 -3.53 -22.57 32.55
C LEU A 163 -3.54 -23.46 31.31
N GLY A 164 -4.47 -24.41 31.23
CA GLY A 164 -4.69 -25.22 30.03
C GLY A 164 -4.96 -24.35 28.81
N VAL A 165 -5.86 -23.38 28.95
CA VAL A 165 -6.15 -22.36 27.94
C VAL A 165 -4.93 -21.51 27.65
N LEU A 166 -4.26 -20.98 28.67
CA LEU A 166 -3.10 -20.11 28.48
C LEU A 166 -1.93 -20.82 27.78
N VAL A 167 -1.63 -22.06 28.16
CA VAL A 167 -0.50 -22.84 27.65
C VAL A 167 -0.78 -23.40 26.26
N VAL A 168 -1.98 -23.95 26.04
CA VAL A 168 -2.28 -24.68 24.78
C VAL A 168 -2.93 -23.79 23.75
N ALA A 169 -3.84 -22.89 24.14
CA ALA A 169 -4.52 -22.06 23.15
C ALA A 169 -3.62 -20.96 22.58
N THR A 170 -2.71 -20.39 23.38
CA THR A 170 -1.84 -19.30 22.89
C THR A 170 -0.97 -19.71 21.70
N PRO A 171 -0.25 -20.85 21.66
CA PRO A 171 0.52 -21.23 20.48
C PRO A 171 -0.38 -21.59 19.30
N ILE A 172 -1.51 -22.27 19.51
CA ILE A 172 -2.42 -22.63 18.42
C ILE A 172 -2.97 -21.36 17.74
N LEU A 173 -3.36 -20.36 18.53
CA LEU A 173 -3.87 -19.09 18.04
C LEU A 173 -2.76 -18.25 17.39
N ALA A 174 -1.58 -18.14 18.03
CA ALA A 174 -0.45 -17.34 17.53
C ALA A 174 0.15 -17.87 16.22
N TRP A 175 0.09 -19.19 16.01
CA TRP A 175 0.58 -19.84 14.78
C TRP A 175 -0.52 -20.07 13.73
N SER A 176 -1.77 -19.70 14.02
CA SER A 176 -2.89 -19.84 13.08
C SER A 176 -2.73 -18.90 11.88
N ARG A 177 -3.28 -19.31 10.72
CA ARG A 177 -3.22 -18.50 9.48
C ARG A 177 -3.85 -17.10 9.62
N ARG A 178 -4.79 -16.93 10.55
CA ARG A 178 -5.44 -15.63 10.85
C ARG A 178 -4.52 -14.68 11.63
N ALA A 179 -3.52 -15.20 12.33
CA ALA A 179 -2.56 -14.44 13.12
C ALA A 179 -1.22 -14.19 12.38
N ARG A 180 -1.20 -14.32 11.04
CA ARG A 180 -0.02 -14.02 10.23
C ARG A 180 0.22 -12.51 10.17
N THR A 181 0.90 -11.98 11.17
CA THR A 181 1.57 -10.68 11.11
C THR A 181 2.91 -10.81 10.35
N GLU A 182 3.31 -9.74 9.67
CA GLU A 182 4.34 -9.72 8.61
C GLU A 182 5.79 -10.01 9.04
N ASN A 183 6.09 -10.31 10.31
CA ASN A 183 7.46 -10.65 10.69
C ASN A 183 7.51 -11.23 12.10
N GLU A 184 7.38 -12.55 12.20
CA GLU A 184 7.55 -13.28 13.46
C GLU A 184 8.51 -14.44 13.26
N CYS A 185 9.22 -14.76 14.34
CA CYS A 185 10.26 -15.79 14.48
C CYS A 185 10.12 -16.96 13.50
N PRO A 186 11.17 -17.32 12.74
CA PRO A 186 11.11 -18.54 11.93
C PRO A 186 10.82 -19.74 12.86
N PRO A 187 10.03 -20.74 12.41
CA PRO A 187 9.64 -21.89 13.23
C PRO A 187 10.82 -22.57 13.93
N ILE A 188 11.95 -22.67 13.22
CA ILE A 188 13.15 -23.32 13.74
C ILE A 188 13.74 -22.59 14.95
N GLU A 189 13.65 -21.26 14.97
CA GLU A 189 14.17 -20.43 16.05
C GLU A 189 13.23 -20.47 17.25
N ALA A 190 11.91 -20.43 17.03
CA ALA A 190 10.93 -20.64 18.08
C ALA A 190 11.08 -22.03 18.74
N VAL A 191 11.33 -23.07 17.94
CA VAL A 191 11.64 -24.41 18.43
C VAL A 191 12.95 -24.41 19.22
N GLY A 192 14.01 -23.78 18.71
CA GLY A 192 15.29 -23.66 19.43
C GLY A 192 15.16 -22.98 20.80
N ILE A 193 14.40 -21.89 20.87
CA ILE A 193 14.09 -21.18 22.12
C ILE A 193 13.27 -22.07 23.06
N THR A 194 12.31 -22.84 22.53
CA THR A 194 11.49 -23.76 23.31
C THR A 194 12.33 -24.88 23.91
N VAL A 195 13.22 -25.48 23.12
CA VAL A 195 14.18 -26.50 23.58
C VAL A 195 15.08 -25.91 24.66
N ALA A 196 15.63 -24.71 24.46
CA ALA A 196 16.45 -24.04 25.45
C ALA A 196 15.69 -23.78 26.76
N ALA A 197 14.48 -23.24 26.70
CA ALA A 197 13.64 -22.98 27.88
C ALA A 197 13.32 -24.27 28.65
N THR A 198 13.01 -25.34 27.92
CA THR A 198 12.71 -26.66 28.48
C THR A 198 13.95 -27.26 29.15
N LEU A 199 15.12 -27.22 28.49
CA LEU A 199 16.38 -27.73 29.04
C LEU A 199 16.83 -26.96 30.28
N VAL A 200 16.65 -25.63 30.32
CA VAL A 200 16.97 -24.80 31.48
C VAL A 200 16.11 -25.17 32.70
N MET A 201 14.88 -25.65 32.48
CA MET A 201 14.02 -26.17 33.54
C MET A 201 14.40 -27.61 33.96
N ILE A 202 14.69 -28.50 33.00
CA ILE A 202 14.92 -29.93 33.27
C ILE A 202 16.33 -30.22 33.80
N LEU A 203 17.38 -29.65 33.20
CA LEU A 203 18.76 -30.02 33.53
C LEU A 203 19.12 -29.76 35.00
N PRO A 204 18.84 -28.59 35.61
CA PRO A 204 19.20 -28.41 37.01
C PRO A 204 18.42 -29.33 37.96
N ALA A 205 17.18 -29.68 37.61
CA ALA A 205 16.36 -30.64 38.37
C ALA A 205 16.93 -32.07 38.33
N LEU A 206 17.65 -32.44 37.25
CA LEU A 206 18.32 -33.73 37.12
C LEU A 206 19.65 -33.79 37.89
N TRP A 207 20.44 -32.72 37.88
CA TRP A 207 21.85 -32.76 38.32
C TRP A 207 22.11 -32.12 39.69
N TRP A 208 21.36 -31.10 40.07
CA TRP A 208 21.71 -30.25 41.22
C TRP A 208 20.66 -30.20 42.34
N GLN A 209 19.44 -30.71 42.14
CA GLN A 209 18.31 -30.59 43.10
C GLN A 209 18.10 -29.16 43.66
N HIS A 210 18.64 -28.14 42.98
CA HIS A 210 18.57 -26.74 43.38
C HIS A 210 17.50 -26.01 42.59
N PRO A 211 16.88 -24.97 43.18
CA PRO A 211 15.69 -24.36 42.60
C PRO A 211 15.99 -23.34 41.51
N THR A 212 16.11 -23.82 40.28
CA THR A 212 16.29 -22.96 39.11
C THR A 212 14.97 -22.59 38.43
N LEU A 213 13.83 -22.68 39.13
CA LEU A 213 12.51 -22.28 38.61
C LEU A 213 12.56 -20.91 37.91
N TYR A 214 13.33 -19.96 38.45
CA TYR A 214 13.47 -18.62 37.88
C TYR A 214 14.49 -18.50 36.74
N ALA A 215 15.31 -19.52 36.48
CA ALA A 215 16.30 -19.50 35.38
C ALA A 215 15.63 -19.48 34.00
N VAL A 216 14.35 -19.83 33.91
CA VAL A 216 13.57 -19.75 32.68
C VAL A 216 13.20 -18.31 32.30
N LEU A 217 13.15 -17.38 33.27
CA LEU A 217 12.72 -16.00 33.04
C LEU A 217 13.59 -15.28 31.99
N PRO A 218 14.93 -15.30 32.07
CA PRO A 218 15.77 -14.74 31.01
C PRO A 218 15.51 -15.34 29.62
N VAL A 219 15.21 -16.64 29.54
CA VAL A 219 14.92 -17.31 28.26
C VAL A 219 13.58 -16.84 27.69
N LEU A 220 12.55 -16.68 28.52
CA LEU A 220 11.24 -16.19 28.08
C LEU A 220 11.26 -14.69 27.75
N VAL A 221 12.08 -13.89 28.45
CA VAL A 221 12.36 -12.49 28.08
C VAL A 221 13.05 -12.43 26.73
N LEU A 222 14.08 -13.27 26.51
CA LEU A 222 14.73 -13.37 25.20
C LEU A 222 13.75 -13.82 24.12
N ALA A 223 12.87 -14.78 24.42
CA ALA A 223 11.80 -15.21 23.52
C ALA A 223 10.87 -14.06 23.14
N ALA A 224 10.46 -13.24 24.11
CA ALA A 224 9.60 -12.08 23.89
C ALA A 224 10.26 -11.04 22.97
N PHE A 225 11.53 -10.72 23.21
CA PHE A 225 12.26 -9.77 22.36
C PHE A 225 12.58 -10.34 20.99
N ARG A 226 13.03 -11.59 20.90
CA ARG A 226 13.60 -12.13 19.68
C ARG A 226 12.52 -12.72 18.78
N GLY A 227 11.61 -13.51 19.35
CA GLY A 227 10.59 -14.23 18.61
C GLY A 227 9.14 -13.79 18.86
N GLY A 228 8.90 -12.86 19.77
CA GLY A 228 7.58 -12.30 20.04
C GLY A 228 6.62 -13.33 20.63
N VAL A 229 5.32 -13.12 20.36
CA VAL A 229 4.24 -13.93 20.97
C VAL A 229 4.38 -15.40 20.60
N ARG A 230 4.74 -15.72 19.35
CA ARG A 230 4.91 -17.10 18.87
C ARG A 230 5.99 -17.88 19.60
N ALA A 231 7.14 -17.25 19.86
CA ALA A 231 8.23 -17.90 20.58
C ALA A 231 7.90 -18.06 22.06
N VAL A 232 7.32 -17.03 22.69
CA VAL A 232 6.89 -17.12 24.10
C VAL A 232 5.81 -18.19 24.28
N SER A 233 4.80 -18.23 23.40
CA SER A 233 3.72 -19.21 23.51
C SER A 233 4.21 -20.64 23.34
N LEU A 234 5.14 -20.88 22.41
CA LEU A 234 5.70 -22.21 22.19
C LEU A 234 6.66 -22.62 23.31
N ALA A 235 7.53 -21.70 23.75
CA ALA A 235 8.40 -21.92 24.89
C ALA A 235 7.58 -22.20 26.15
N GLY A 236 6.46 -21.51 26.33
CA GLY A 236 5.55 -21.71 27.45
C GLY A 236 4.98 -23.12 27.55
N VAL A 237 4.73 -23.79 26.43
CA VAL A 237 4.36 -25.22 26.41
C VAL A 237 5.47 -26.07 27.00
N GLY A 238 6.70 -25.90 26.52
CA GLY A 238 7.86 -26.65 27.02
C GLY A 238 8.11 -26.40 28.51
N VAL A 239 7.97 -25.16 28.96
CA VAL A 239 8.09 -24.76 30.37
C VAL A 239 6.99 -25.35 31.23
N ALA A 240 5.74 -25.37 30.75
CA ALA A 240 4.61 -25.95 31.48
C ALA A 240 4.78 -27.45 31.69
N PHE A 241 5.11 -28.20 30.63
CA PHE A 241 5.38 -29.64 30.74
C PHE A 241 6.61 -29.94 31.59
N ALA A 242 7.69 -29.15 31.47
CA ALA A 242 8.87 -29.31 32.32
C ALA A 242 8.58 -29.02 33.79
N ALA A 243 7.78 -27.97 34.08
CA ALA A 243 7.41 -27.61 35.44
C ALA A 243 6.52 -28.69 36.09
N ASP A 244 5.54 -29.20 35.35
CA ASP A 244 4.69 -30.31 35.79
C ASP A 244 5.54 -31.58 36.02
N TRP A 245 6.46 -31.89 35.11
CA TRP A 245 7.42 -33.00 35.26
C TRP A 245 8.24 -32.90 36.54
N VAL A 246 8.83 -31.73 36.80
CA VAL A 246 9.70 -31.47 37.94
C VAL A 246 8.92 -31.57 39.25
N ALA A 247 7.69 -31.05 39.30
CA ALA A 247 6.82 -31.12 40.48
C ALA A 247 6.50 -32.57 40.86
N VAL A 248 6.01 -33.32 39.89
CA VAL A 248 5.50 -34.69 40.08
C VAL A 248 6.60 -35.67 40.41
N SER A 249 7.78 -35.48 39.82
CA SER A 249 8.93 -36.35 40.06
C SER A 249 9.62 -36.09 41.41
N GLY A 250 9.07 -35.20 42.24
CA GLY A 250 9.64 -34.84 43.55
C GLY A 250 10.97 -34.10 43.46
N ARG A 251 11.30 -33.58 42.26
CA ARG A 251 12.53 -32.84 41.98
C ARG A 251 12.36 -31.33 42.09
N ALA A 252 11.17 -30.88 42.51
CA ALA A 252 10.91 -29.49 42.82
C ALA A 252 11.75 -29.03 44.03
N ASN A 253 12.03 -27.72 44.06
CA ASN A 253 12.75 -26.99 45.11
C ASN A 253 12.50 -27.53 46.53
N ALA A 254 13.51 -27.59 47.39
CA ALA A 254 13.36 -27.89 48.82
C ALA A 254 12.35 -26.97 49.55
N LEU A 255 12.16 -25.71 49.13
CA LEU A 255 11.11 -24.80 49.63
C LEU A 255 9.68 -25.26 49.26
N ILE A 256 9.54 -25.98 48.15
CA ILE A 256 8.28 -26.54 47.65
C ILE A 256 8.10 -27.97 48.17
N ALA A 257 9.18 -28.76 48.23
CA ALA A 257 9.18 -30.15 48.64
C ALA A 257 8.73 -30.38 50.10
N GLN A 258 8.84 -29.37 50.96
CA GLN A 258 8.31 -29.41 52.34
C GLN A 258 6.82 -29.03 52.44
N ALA A 259 6.23 -28.49 51.37
CA ALA A 259 4.82 -28.13 51.33
C ALA A 259 3.94 -29.36 51.01
N THR A 260 2.66 -29.29 51.38
CA THR A 260 1.70 -30.34 50.99
C THR A 260 1.56 -30.41 49.47
N PRO A 261 1.24 -31.57 48.87
CA PRO A 261 1.10 -31.70 47.42
C PRO A 261 0.20 -30.63 46.79
N GLU A 262 -0.87 -30.22 47.47
CA GLU A 262 -1.78 -29.17 47.01
C GLU A 262 -1.10 -27.80 46.94
N ALA A 263 -0.26 -27.48 47.93
CA ALA A 263 0.50 -26.23 47.94
C ALA A 263 1.60 -26.24 46.87
N GLN A 264 2.21 -27.39 46.58
CA GLN A 264 3.17 -27.55 45.49
C GLN A 264 2.53 -27.29 44.13
N LEU A 265 1.37 -27.92 43.90
CA LEU A 265 0.58 -27.75 42.69
C LEU A 265 0.20 -26.28 42.49
N LEU A 266 -0.35 -25.63 43.53
CA LEU A 266 -0.71 -24.21 43.48
C LEU A 266 0.51 -23.33 43.18
N PHE A 267 1.68 -23.63 43.74
CA PHE A 267 2.89 -22.85 43.50
C PHE A 267 3.33 -22.94 42.03
N VAL A 268 3.32 -24.14 41.44
CA VAL A 268 3.63 -24.34 40.02
C VAL A 268 2.62 -23.64 39.13
N GLN A 269 1.34 -23.72 39.48
CA GLN A 269 0.28 -23.06 38.75
C GLN A 269 0.43 -21.53 38.75
N LEU A 270 0.67 -20.93 39.92
CA LEU A 270 0.92 -19.50 40.05
C LEU A 270 2.20 -19.08 39.32
N PHE A 271 3.26 -19.88 39.42
CA PHE A 271 4.51 -19.65 38.70
C PHE A 271 4.27 -19.63 37.18
N LEU A 272 3.58 -20.62 36.63
CA LEU A 272 3.26 -20.68 35.20
C LEU A 272 2.37 -19.51 34.78
N GLY A 273 1.30 -19.23 35.52
CA GLY A 273 0.38 -18.15 35.21
C GLY A 273 1.07 -16.79 35.17
N VAL A 274 1.79 -16.43 36.24
CA VAL A 274 2.50 -15.15 36.33
C VAL A 274 3.59 -15.04 35.28
N THR A 275 4.40 -16.09 35.11
CA THR A 275 5.53 -16.09 34.19
C THR A 275 5.08 -15.97 32.73
N LEU A 276 4.11 -16.78 32.33
CA LEU A 276 3.59 -16.76 30.95
C LEU A 276 2.82 -15.48 30.65
N LEU A 277 1.97 -15.01 31.56
CA LEU A 277 1.24 -13.74 31.35
C LEU A 277 2.20 -12.56 31.24
N THR A 278 3.24 -12.50 32.08
CA THR A 278 4.25 -11.43 32.03
C THR A 278 5.03 -11.48 30.72
N SER A 279 5.51 -12.66 30.31
CA SER A 279 6.25 -12.81 29.06
C SER A 279 5.39 -12.57 27.81
N LEU A 280 4.11 -12.97 27.82
CA LEU A 280 3.18 -12.68 26.72
C LEU A 280 2.86 -11.19 26.63
N THR A 281 2.62 -10.53 27.77
CA THR A 281 2.40 -9.08 27.83
C THR A 281 3.62 -8.34 27.28
N MET A 282 4.81 -8.73 27.72
CA MET A 282 6.07 -8.18 27.23
C MET A 282 6.24 -8.39 25.71
N ALA A 283 5.95 -9.59 25.21
CA ALA A 283 6.03 -9.89 23.79
C ALA A 283 5.06 -9.04 22.95
N VAL A 284 3.85 -8.82 23.46
CA VAL A 284 2.85 -7.95 22.82
C VAL A 284 3.29 -6.48 22.82
N GLU A 285 3.81 -5.96 23.93
CA GLU A 285 4.31 -4.58 23.99
C GLU A 285 5.51 -4.36 23.05
N VAL A 286 6.45 -5.30 22.99
CA VAL A 286 7.57 -5.26 22.04
C VAL A 286 7.07 -5.31 20.59
N ALA A 287 6.06 -6.14 20.30
CA ALA A 287 5.48 -6.24 18.96
C ALA A 287 4.78 -4.94 18.53
N GLU A 288 3.97 -4.35 19.40
CA GLU A 288 3.29 -3.07 19.15
C GLU A 288 4.30 -1.93 18.95
N ARG A 289 5.33 -1.84 19.81
CA ARG A 289 6.38 -0.83 19.67
C ARG A 289 7.12 -0.96 18.34
N ARG A 290 7.52 -2.18 17.95
CA ARG A 290 8.18 -2.43 16.66
C ARG A 290 7.27 -2.11 15.47
N ARG A 291 5.97 -2.37 15.60
CA ARG A 291 4.99 -2.01 14.57
C ARG A 291 4.90 -0.49 14.41
N ALA A 292 4.78 0.24 15.52
CA ALA A 292 4.77 1.70 15.51
C ALA A 292 6.05 2.30 14.90
N GLU A 293 7.22 1.80 15.29
CA GLU A 293 8.51 2.23 14.75
C GLU A 293 8.65 1.95 13.24
N ARG A 294 8.09 0.85 12.73
CA ARG A 294 8.08 0.55 11.29
C ARG A 294 7.13 1.47 10.52
N VAL A 295 5.94 1.73 11.05
CA VAL A 295 4.99 2.67 10.45
C VAL A 295 5.60 4.06 10.40
N GLY A 296 6.22 4.52 11.48
CA GLY A 296 6.93 5.80 11.54
C GLY A 296 8.05 5.89 10.49
N ARG A 297 8.90 4.85 10.38
CA ARG A 297 9.97 4.82 9.37
C ARG A 297 9.45 4.81 7.93
N ARG A 298 8.33 4.11 7.65
CA ARG A 298 7.71 4.11 6.31
C ARG A 298 7.16 5.49 5.97
N ALA A 299 6.43 6.12 6.89
CA ALA A 299 5.91 7.47 6.70
C ALA A 299 7.03 8.50 6.48
N GLU A 300 8.13 8.39 7.22
CA GLU A 300 9.29 9.27 7.03
C GLU A 300 9.98 9.06 5.68
N ALA A 301 10.17 7.80 5.27
CA ALA A 301 10.73 7.50 3.95
C ALA A 301 9.83 7.99 2.80
N GLU A 302 8.51 7.92 2.97
CA GLU A 302 7.55 8.47 2.01
C GLU A 302 7.62 10.00 1.94
N ARG A 303 7.77 10.68 3.09
CA ARG A 303 7.97 12.15 3.13
C ARG A 303 9.24 12.58 2.42
N ILE A 304 10.37 11.98 2.76
CA ILE A 304 11.66 12.27 2.12
C ILE A 304 11.56 12.03 0.60
N ARG A 305 10.90 10.95 0.17
CA ARG A 305 10.71 10.66 -1.25
C ARG A 305 9.83 11.72 -1.94
N ALA A 306 8.78 12.19 -1.28
CA ALA A 306 7.93 13.24 -1.81
C ALA A 306 8.70 14.57 -1.95
N GLU A 307 9.49 14.94 -0.95
CA GLU A 307 10.33 16.15 -0.98
C GLU A 307 11.37 16.11 -2.11
N LEU A 308 12.07 14.98 -2.27
CA LEU A 308 13.01 14.80 -3.38
C LEU A 308 12.31 14.89 -4.74
N SER A 309 11.14 14.26 -4.89
CA SER A 309 10.38 14.34 -6.15
C SER A 309 9.90 15.75 -6.48
N ALA A 310 9.54 16.54 -5.47
CA ALA A 310 9.16 17.94 -5.65
C ALA A 310 10.37 18.81 -6.03
N ALA A 311 11.53 18.56 -5.43
CA ALA A 311 12.77 19.25 -5.78
C ALA A 311 13.19 18.94 -7.23
N ASP A 312 13.17 17.66 -7.63
CA ASP A 312 13.49 17.24 -8.99
C ASP A 312 12.54 17.87 -10.02
N ALA A 313 11.24 17.92 -9.73
CA ALA A 313 10.25 18.57 -10.58
C ALA A 313 10.53 20.07 -10.72
N ALA A 314 10.85 20.76 -9.63
CA ALA A 314 11.19 22.19 -9.65
C ALA A 314 12.49 22.47 -10.44
N ASP A 315 13.47 21.56 -10.40
CA ASP A 315 14.71 21.69 -11.16
C ASP A 315 14.50 21.43 -12.66
N LEU A 316 13.67 20.46 -13.02
CA LEU A 316 13.28 20.23 -14.41
C LEU A 316 12.55 21.45 -14.99
N GLU A 317 11.63 22.03 -14.22
CA GLU A 317 10.91 23.23 -14.63
C GLU A 317 11.84 24.43 -14.81
N ARG A 318 12.78 24.64 -13.86
CA ARG A 318 13.79 25.70 -14.01
C ARG A 318 14.65 25.54 -15.26
N ARG A 319 15.05 24.31 -15.60
CA ARG A 319 15.81 24.05 -16.84
C ARG A 319 14.97 24.30 -18.09
N ARG A 320 13.69 23.91 -18.06
CA ARG A 320 12.74 24.19 -19.14
C ARG A 320 12.60 25.70 -19.36
N ILE A 321 12.32 26.47 -18.31
CA ILE A 321 12.19 27.94 -18.37
C ILE A 321 13.47 28.57 -18.91
N ALA A 322 14.65 28.14 -18.44
CA ALA A 322 15.92 28.68 -18.92
C ALA A 322 16.14 28.44 -20.42
N GLN A 323 15.78 27.25 -20.92
CA GLN A 323 15.89 26.92 -22.35
C GLN A 323 14.91 27.74 -23.20
N GLU A 324 13.64 27.83 -22.77
CA GLU A 324 12.60 28.61 -23.43
C GLU A 324 12.96 30.09 -23.50
N THR A 325 13.47 30.64 -22.38
CA THR A 325 14.00 32.01 -22.29
C THR A 325 15.18 32.21 -23.26
N HIS A 326 16.14 31.28 -23.30
CA HIS A 326 17.28 31.38 -24.20
C HIS A 326 16.86 31.37 -25.68
N ASP A 327 15.88 30.55 -26.04
CA ASP A 327 15.38 30.45 -27.42
C ASP A 327 14.62 31.72 -27.84
N ILE A 328 13.76 32.28 -26.98
CA ILE A 328 13.04 33.54 -27.21
C ILE A 328 14.05 34.69 -27.45
N VAL A 329 14.97 34.87 -26.49
CA VAL A 329 15.97 35.95 -26.55
C VAL A 329 16.92 35.76 -27.74
N GLY A 330 17.41 34.54 -27.95
CA GLY A 330 18.35 34.22 -29.03
C GLY A 330 17.76 34.47 -30.41
N HIS A 331 16.49 34.08 -30.63
CA HIS A 331 15.82 34.30 -31.90
C HIS A 331 15.55 35.80 -32.16
N ALA A 332 15.02 36.50 -31.16
CA ALA A 332 14.72 37.92 -31.26
C ALA A 332 15.97 38.75 -31.57
N LEU A 333 17.07 38.51 -30.85
CA LEU A 333 18.34 39.20 -31.08
C LEU A 333 18.88 38.96 -32.49
N ASN A 334 18.77 37.73 -33.02
CA ASN A 334 19.22 37.43 -34.39
C ASN A 334 18.40 38.20 -35.44
N VAL A 335 17.07 38.26 -35.29
CA VAL A 335 16.19 39.01 -36.20
C VAL A 335 16.49 40.51 -36.12
N MET A 336 16.62 41.06 -34.92
CA MET A 336 16.99 42.48 -34.73
C MET A 336 18.33 42.82 -35.35
N LEU A 337 19.36 41.99 -35.14
CA LEU A 337 20.69 42.22 -35.71
C LEU A 337 20.66 42.21 -37.25
N LEU A 338 19.90 41.29 -37.84
CA LEU A 338 19.70 41.21 -39.28
C LEU A 338 18.98 42.45 -39.82
N GLN A 339 17.88 42.87 -39.17
CA GLN A 339 17.10 44.05 -39.55
C GLN A 339 17.90 45.35 -39.37
N ALA A 340 18.67 45.49 -38.29
CA ALA A 340 19.57 46.61 -38.07
C ALA A 340 20.64 46.69 -39.17
N GLY A 341 21.24 45.54 -39.54
CA GLY A 341 22.22 45.46 -40.62
C GLY A 341 21.63 45.84 -41.99
N ALA A 342 20.38 45.44 -42.26
CA ALA A 342 19.65 45.81 -43.47
C ALA A 342 19.28 47.30 -43.49
N ALA A 343 18.74 47.83 -42.38
CA ALA A 343 18.37 49.24 -42.24
C ALA A 343 19.58 50.17 -42.44
N ARG A 344 20.76 49.77 -41.95
CA ARG A 344 22.01 50.51 -42.12
C ARG A 344 22.46 50.57 -43.59
N ARG A 345 22.24 49.52 -44.38
CA ARG A 345 22.58 49.51 -45.81
C ARG A 345 21.60 50.35 -46.64
N ALA A 346 20.32 50.32 -46.29
CA ALA A 346 19.29 51.07 -47.00
C ALA A 346 19.27 52.57 -46.66
N ILE A 347 20.02 53.05 -45.68
CA ILE A 347 19.87 54.42 -45.14
C ILE A 347 20.17 55.51 -46.19
N ASP A 348 21.14 55.26 -47.06
CA ASP A 348 21.58 56.19 -48.10
C ASP A 348 20.87 55.95 -49.45
N GLU A 349 20.30 54.76 -49.66
CA GLU A 349 19.66 54.34 -50.92
C GLU A 349 18.11 54.48 -50.88
N ASP A 350 17.48 54.06 -49.79
CA ASP A 350 16.03 54.14 -49.55
C ASP A 350 15.73 54.40 -48.06
N THR A 351 15.58 55.70 -47.74
CA THR A 351 15.29 56.16 -46.38
C THR A 351 13.91 55.68 -45.88
N GLY A 352 12.96 55.40 -46.77
CA GLY A 352 11.64 54.87 -46.43
C GLY A 352 11.73 53.43 -45.95
N GLN A 353 12.43 52.59 -46.70
CA GLN A 353 12.70 51.19 -46.33
C GLN A 353 13.52 51.09 -45.04
N SER A 354 14.52 51.97 -44.85
CA SER A 354 15.30 52.02 -43.60
C SER A 354 14.43 52.32 -42.38
N ARG A 355 13.50 53.30 -42.46
CA ARG A 355 12.54 53.57 -41.38
C ARG A 355 11.65 52.38 -41.05
N HIS A 356 11.13 51.70 -42.07
CA HIS A 356 10.25 50.54 -41.87
C HIS A 356 10.99 49.39 -41.17
N LEU A 357 12.25 49.13 -41.54
CA LEU A 357 13.09 48.11 -40.89
C LEU A 357 13.40 48.45 -39.43
N LEU A 358 13.60 49.73 -39.09
CA LEU A 358 13.80 50.19 -37.71
C LEU A 358 12.52 50.04 -36.86
N GLN A 359 11.34 50.33 -37.41
CA GLN A 359 10.06 50.10 -36.72
C GLN A 359 9.82 48.61 -36.47
N SER A 360 10.05 47.76 -37.48
CA SER A 360 9.93 46.32 -37.31
C SER A 360 10.90 45.77 -36.27
N LEU A 361 12.11 46.34 -36.16
CA LEU A 361 13.08 46.00 -35.13
C LEU A 361 12.56 46.34 -33.71
N GLU A 362 11.97 47.52 -33.53
CA GLU A 362 11.33 47.90 -32.26
C GLU A 362 10.16 46.97 -31.90
N ASP A 363 9.33 46.61 -32.88
CA ASP A 363 8.19 45.71 -32.67
C ASP A 363 8.63 44.29 -32.29
N VAL A 364 9.68 43.76 -32.93
CA VAL A 364 10.27 42.46 -32.57
C VAL A 364 10.80 42.49 -31.14
N GLY A 365 11.36 43.61 -30.69
CA GLY A 365 11.85 43.74 -29.31
C GLY A 365 10.75 43.81 -28.28
N ARG A 366 9.70 44.59 -28.57
CA ARG A 366 8.56 44.70 -27.68
C ARG A 366 7.85 43.35 -27.50
N HIS A 367 7.71 42.59 -28.59
CA HIS A 367 7.17 41.22 -28.52
C HIS A 367 8.07 40.28 -27.73
N ALA A 368 9.37 40.26 -27.98
CA ALA A 368 10.29 39.37 -27.28
C ALA A 368 10.34 39.63 -25.76
N PHE A 369 10.22 40.89 -25.33
CA PHE A 369 10.09 41.23 -23.91
C PHE A 369 8.75 40.75 -23.32
N GLY A 370 7.64 40.87 -24.06
CA GLY A 370 6.35 40.33 -23.64
C GLY A 370 6.36 38.80 -23.49
N ASP A 371 6.97 38.09 -24.43
CA ASP A 371 7.13 36.63 -24.38
C ASP A 371 8.02 36.18 -23.21
N LEU A 372 9.07 36.96 -22.90
CA LEU A 372 9.96 36.72 -21.75
C LEU A 372 9.23 36.92 -20.41
N ASP A 373 8.47 38.00 -20.28
CA ASP A 373 7.69 38.28 -19.06
C ASP A 373 6.61 37.22 -18.81
N ALA A 374 5.99 36.71 -19.88
CA ALA A 374 5.05 35.59 -19.82
C ALA A 374 5.73 34.28 -19.39
N ALA A 375 6.90 33.94 -19.97
CA ALA A 375 7.65 32.73 -19.63
C ALA A 375 8.19 32.74 -18.18
N LEU A 376 8.48 33.92 -17.63
CA LEU A 376 8.93 34.09 -16.24
C LEU A 376 7.77 34.23 -15.23
N GLY A 377 6.51 34.24 -15.71
CA GLY A 377 5.34 34.43 -14.86
C GLY A 377 5.28 35.80 -14.18
N LEU A 378 5.95 36.81 -14.76
CA LEU A 378 6.00 38.19 -14.27
C LEU A 378 4.88 39.06 -14.87
N ALA A 379 4.13 38.52 -15.82
CA ALA A 379 2.98 39.18 -16.42
C ALA A 379 1.76 39.10 -15.47
N ASP A 380 1.41 40.21 -14.82
CA ASP A 380 0.17 40.36 -14.02
C ASP A 380 -1.12 40.41 -14.88
N ALA A 381 -1.00 40.41 -16.20
CA ALA A 381 -2.11 40.35 -17.16
C ALA A 381 -1.64 39.70 -18.48
N PRO A 382 -2.52 39.02 -19.24
CA PRO A 382 -2.22 38.66 -20.63
C PRO A 382 -1.79 39.93 -21.38
N PRO A 383 -0.84 39.87 -22.32
CA PRO A 383 -0.30 41.05 -22.97
C PRO A 383 -1.37 41.74 -23.84
N ASP A 384 -2.13 42.64 -23.24
CA ASP A 384 -2.96 43.63 -23.91
C ASP A 384 -2.03 44.67 -24.52
N GLY A 385 -1.71 44.54 -25.81
CA GLY A 385 -0.88 45.55 -26.47
C GLY A 385 -0.40 45.29 -27.89
N VAL A 386 -0.62 44.09 -28.46
CA VAL A 386 -0.41 43.89 -29.89
C VAL A 386 -1.74 44.17 -30.58
N ALA A 387 -1.78 45.18 -31.45
CA ALA A 387 -2.87 45.28 -32.42
C ALA A 387 -2.99 43.91 -33.10
N ASN A 388 -4.11 43.21 -32.91
CA ASN A 388 -4.34 41.85 -33.42
C ASN A 388 -3.90 41.77 -34.89
N LEU A 389 -2.68 41.24 -35.13
CA LEU A 389 -2.22 40.91 -36.47
C LEU A 389 -2.99 39.67 -36.89
N GLY A 390 -4.15 39.93 -37.48
CA GLY A 390 -5.06 38.94 -38.02
C GLY A 390 -4.96 38.89 -39.54
N LEU A 391 -5.86 38.14 -40.17
CA LEU A 391 -5.98 38.03 -41.61
C LEU A 391 -6.18 39.39 -42.30
N ALA A 392 -6.78 40.37 -41.59
CA ALA A 392 -6.91 41.75 -42.06
C ALA A 392 -5.56 42.45 -42.29
N SER A 393 -4.46 41.96 -41.70
CA SER A 393 -3.11 42.50 -41.86
C SER A 393 -2.30 41.82 -42.98
N VAL A 394 -2.84 40.77 -43.61
CA VAL A 394 -2.20 40.09 -44.75
C VAL A 394 -1.88 41.02 -45.93
N PRO A 395 -2.76 41.98 -46.33
CA PRO A 395 -2.43 42.93 -47.39
C PRO A 395 -1.15 43.73 -47.10
N SER A 396 -1.02 44.25 -45.88
CA SER A 396 0.18 45.00 -45.47
C SER A 396 1.43 44.13 -45.44
N LEU A 397 1.32 42.87 -45.02
CA LEU A 397 2.42 41.91 -45.06
C LEU A 397 2.89 41.64 -46.51
N VAL A 398 1.95 41.49 -47.45
CA VAL A 398 2.27 41.29 -48.87
C VAL A 398 2.95 42.53 -49.45
N ASP A 399 2.49 43.73 -49.10
CA ASP A 399 3.12 44.98 -49.55
C ASP A 399 4.56 45.12 -49.04
N VAL A 400 4.84 44.68 -47.81
CA VAL A 400 6.22 44.61 -47.27
C VAL A 400 7.09 43.64 -48.08
N MET A 401 6.56 42.46 -48.43
CA MET A 401 7.30 41.47 -49.24
C MET A 401 7.57 41.98 -50.66
N ARG A 402 6.60 42.68 -51.27
CA ARG A 402 6.76 43.37 -52.57
C ARG A 402 7.85 44.44 -52.50
N GLY A 403 7.83 45.28 -51.46
CA GLY A 403 8.86 46.29 -51.21
C GLY A 403 10.26 45.70 -50.99
N ALA A 404 10.36 44.45 -50.55
CA ALA A 404 11.61 43.70 -50.43
C ALA A 404 12.07 43.03 -51.75
N GLY A 405 11.36 43.26 -52.86
CA GLY A 405 11.71 42.74 -54.19
C GLY A 405 11.08 41.39 -54.53
N MET A 406 10.13 40.89 -53.73
CA MET A 406 9.42 39.64 -54.00
C MET A 406 8.25 39.86 -54.97
N SER A 407 8.11 39.00 -55.99
CA SER A 407 6.96 39.01 -56.90
C SER A 407 5.80 38.26 -56.23
N VAL A 408 4.85 38.97 -55.63
CA VAL A 408 3.72 38.37 -54.89
C VAL A 408 2.38 38.94 -55.34
N ASP A 409 1.42 38.07 -55.63
CA ASP A 409 0.01 38.43 -55.86
C ASP A 409 -0.87 37.96 -54.70
N LEU A 410 -1.80 38.81 -54.27
CA LEU A 410 -2.75 38.52 -53.19
C LEU A 410 -4.16 38.55 -53.76
N VAL A 411 -4.89 37.46 -53.55
CA VAL A 411 -6.32 37.36 -53.83
C VAL A 411 -7.06 37.07 -52.53
N VAL A 412 -7.97 37.98 -52.17
CA VAL A 412 -8.90 37.79 -51.05
C VAL A 412 -10.29 37.52 -51.66
N ASP A 413 -10.82 36.34 -51.38
CA ASP A 413 -12.07 35.82 -51.95
C ASP A 413 -13.09 35.59 -50.83
N GLY A 414 -14.36 35.96 -51.06
CA GLY A 414 -15.40 35.99 -50.01
C GLY A 414 -15.45 37.28 -49.18
N ASP A 415 -16.30 37.28 -48.14
CA ASP A 415 -16.53 38.46 -47.29
C ASP A 415 -15.52 38.50 -46.12
N SER A 416 -14.53 39.38 -46.20
CA SER A 416 -13.52 39.58 -45.15
C SER A 416 -14.09 40.17 -43.85
N SER A 417 -15.36 40.57 -43.83
CA SER A 417 -16.08 40.95 -42.59
C SER A 417 -16.70 39.75 -41.87
N THR A 418 -16.53 38.53 -42.41
CA THR A 418 -16.97 37.29 -41.76
C THR A 418 -16.32 37.15 -40.38
N PRO A 419 -17.10 36.97 -39.29
CA PRO A 419 -16.55 36.87 -37.95
C PRO A 419 -15.66 35.62 -37.80
N VAL A 420 -14.35 35.82 -37.74
CA VAL A 420 -13.36 34.78 -37.42
C VAL A 420 -13.10 34.76 -35.92
N SER A 421 -12.83 33.58 -35.35
CA SER A 421 -12.35 33.52 -33.97
C SER A 421 -10.94 34.11 -33.89
N THR A 422 -10.58 34.73 -32.76
CA THR A 422 -9.25 35.34 -32.55
C THR A 422 -8.11 34.33 -32.82
N LEU A 423 -8.32 33.06 -32.49
CA LEU A 423 -7.33 32.01 -32.69
C LEU A 423 -7.18 31.62 -34.18
N VAL A 424 -8.26 31.61 -34.95
CA VAL A 424 -8.25 31.40 -36.41
C VAL A 424 -7.60 32.58 -37.12
N ASP A 425 -7.96 33.80 -36.70
CA ASP A 425 -7.46 35.04 -37.27
C ASP A 425 -5.93 35.16 -37.13
N TRP A 426 -5.42 34.93 -35.92
CA TRP A 426 -3.99 34.95 -35.63
C TRP A 426 -3.23 33.78 -36.29
N SER A 427 -3.76 32.56 -36.20
CA SER A 427 -3.11 31.39 -36.80
C SER A 427 -3.01 31.52 -38.31
N GLY A 428 -4.06 32.05 -38.96
CA GLY A 428 -4.08 32.31 -40.38
C GLY A 428 -3.02 33.32 -40.83
N TYR A 429 -2.93 34.46 -40.14
CA TYR A 429 -1.87 35.44 -40.39
C TYR A 429 -0.46 34.83 -40.28
N ARG A 430 -0.21 34.04 -39.21
CA ARG A 430 1.09 33.40 -38.98
C ARG A 430 1.44 32.33 -40.02
N ILE A 431 0.45 31.61 -40.56
CA ILE A 431 0.66 30.65 -41.65
C ILE A 431 1.11 31.40 -42.91
N VAL A 432 0.42 32.48 -43.29
CA VAL A 432 0.80 33.29 -44.46
C VAL A 432 2.20 33.89 -44.28
N GLN A 433 2.50 34.42 -43.10
CA GLN A 433 3.82 35.00 -42.79
C GLN A 433 4.97 33.99 -42.89
N GLU A 434 4.80 32.82 -42.28
CA GLU A 434 5.82 31.76 -42.32
C GLU A 434 5.99 31.22 -43.75
N ALA A 435 4.89 31.05 -44.50
CA ALA A 435 4.93 30.61 -45.89
C ALA A 435 5.65 31.61 -46.81
N LEU A 436 5.32 32.91 -46.73
CA LEU A 436 6.01 33.96 -47.49
C LEU A 436 7.50 34.07 -47.12
N THR A 437 7.82 33.93 -45.83
CA THR A 437 9.21 33.93 -45.36
C THR A 437 9.99 32.73 -45.90
N ASN A 438 9.36 31.55 -45.98
CA ASN A 438 9.97 30.36 -46.54
C ASN A 438 10.19 30.50 -48.05
N ALA A 439 9.21 31.02 -48.79
CA ALA A 439 9.37 31.30 -50.21
C ALA A 439 10.50 32.32 -50.47
N ALA A 440 10.59 33.39 -49.66
CA ALA A 440 11.68 34.36 -49.77
C ALA A 440 13.08 33.75 -49.52
N LYS A 441 13.17 32.75 -48.63
CA LYS A 441 14.43 32.06 -48.32
C LYS A 441 14.81 30.98 -49.34
N HIS A 442 13.83 30.28 -49.89
CA HIS A 442 14.05 29.02 -50.61
C HIS A 442 13.70 29.07 -52.09
N ALA A 443 12.94 30.09 -52.53
CA ALA A 443 12.48 30.26 -53.90
C ALA A 443 12.81 31.69 -54.41
N ALA A 444 14.08 32.08 -54.31
CA ALA A 444 14.53 33.40 -54.75
C ALA A 444 14.23 33.60 -56.25
N ASN A 445 13.52 34.69 -56.58
CA ASN A 445 12.99 35.05 -57.91
C ASN A 445 11.74 34.29 -58.39
N ALA A 446 11.11 33.48 -57.53
CA ALA A 446 9.81 32.90 -57.85
C ALA A 446 8.69 33.94 -57.74
N HIS A 447 7.65 33.77 -58.54
CA HIS A 447 6.37 34.39 -58.35
C HIS A 447 5.56 33.62 -57.30
N VAL A 448 4.95 34.33 -56.35
CA VAL A 448 4.16 33.75 -55.26
C VAL A 448 2.72 34.24 -55.32
N GLU A 449 1.79 33.32 -55.25
CA GLU A 449 0.37 33.59 -55.22
C GLU A 449 -0.19 33.27 -53.83
N VAL A 450 -0.79 34.26 -53.18
CA VAL A 450 -1.42 34.14 -51.86
C VAL A 450 -2.93 34.26 -52.02
N TRP A 451 -3.65 33.25 -51.56
CA TRP A 451 -5.10 33.21 -51.48
C TRP A 451 -5.55 33.18 -50.04
N VAL A 452 -6.50 34.04 -49.71
CA VAL A 452 -7.28 33.98 -48.46
C VAL A 452 -8.75 33.93 -48.84
N ARG A 453 -9.37 32.76 -48.69
CA ARG A 453 -10.78 32.55 -49.03
C ARG A 453 -11.62 32.36 -47.78
N TYR A 454 -12.64 33.19 -47.63
CA TYR A 454 -13.64 33.10 -46.57
C TYR A 454 -14.83 32.28 -47.06
N GLU A 455 -14.96 31.05 -46.57
CA GLU A 455 -16.13 30.20 -46.78
C GLU A 455 -17.03 30.18 -45.52
N PRO A 456 -18.29 29.72 -45.60
CA PRO A 456 -19.23 29.75 -44.47
C PRO A 456 -18.71 29.07 -43.19
N ASP A 457 -17.97 27.97 -43.34
CA ASP A 457 -17.54 27.11 -42.22
C ASP A 457 -16.01 26.94 -42.15
N VAL A 458 -15.24 27.61 -43.02
CA VAL A 458 -13.78 27.48 -43.08
C VAL A 458 -13.12 28.72 -43.67
N VAL A 459 -11.93 29.07 -43.17
CA VAL A 459 -11.01 29.97 -43.87
C VAL A 459 -9.95 29.13 -44.55
N GLU A 460 -9.88 29.21 -45.88
CA GLU A 460 -8.84 28.56 -46.67
C GLU A 460 -7.72 29.56 -46.97
N ILE A 461 -6.49 29.13 -46.71
CA ILE A 461 -5.28 29.89 -46.99
C ILE A 461 -4.44 29.05 -47.94
N SER A 462 -4.04 29.61 -49.07
CA SER A 462 -3.13 28.94 -50.01
C SER A 462 -2.00 29.88 -50.40
N VAL A 463 -0.77 29.45 -50.20
CA VAL A 463 0.43 30.16 -50.63
C VAL A 463 1.19 29.23 -51.56
N VAL A 464 1.35 29.65 -52.81
CA VAL A 464 1.98 28.85 -53.88
C VAL A 464 3.10 29.66 -54.50
N ASP A 465 4.32 29.14 -54.53
CA ASP A 465 5.39 29.69 -55.36
C ASP A 465 5.63 28.84 -56.60
N ASP A 466 6.16 29.44 -57.67
CA ASP A 466 6.55 28.76 -58.92
C ASP A 466 8.06 28.48 -59.04
N GLY A 467 8.79 28.52 -57.92
CA GLY A 467 10.23 28.32 -57.86
C GLY A 467 10.66 26.90 -58.24
N ALA A 468 11.95 26.57 -58.13
CA ALA A 468 12.46 25.26 -58.56
C ALA A 468 11.93 24.04 -57.76
N GLY A 469 11.05 24.24 -56.78
CA GLY A 469 10.57 23.21 -55.85
C GLY A 469 11.68 22.79 -54.88
N ALA A 470 11.33 22.45 -53.64
CA ALA A 470 12.31 21.97 -52.68
C ALA A 470 12.96 20.65 -53.18
N VAL A 471 14.29 20.61 -53.19
CA VAL A 471 15.08 19.40 -53.49
C VAL A 471 14.69 18.27 -52.52
N PRO A 472 14.56 17.00 -52.97
CA PRO A 472 14.17 15.91 -52.08
C PRO A 472 15.17 15.69 -50.93
N GLU A 473 14.60 15.68 -49.74
CA GLU A 473 15.00 15.28 -48.37
C GLU A 473 16.20 14.32 -48.16
N ARG A 474 17.37 14.54 -48.78
CA ARG A 474 18.56 13.70 -48.53
C ARG A 474 19.78 14.36 -47.88
N ASP A 475 19.84 15.68 -47.71
CA ASP A 475 20.95 16.35 -47.01
C ASP A 475 20.51 17.66 -46.33
N THR A 476 19.67 17.59 -45.28
CA THR A 476 19.29 18.78 -44.50
C THR A 476 19.91 18.77 -43.09
N PRO A 477 20.64 19.83 -42.67
CA PRO A 477 21.24 19.93 -41.34
C PRO A 477 20.19 20.02 -40.22
N PRO A 478 20.55 19.67 -38.96
CA PRO A 478 19.60 19.66 -37.83
C PRO A 478 19.08 21.09 -37.57
N GLY A 479 17.78 21.31 -37.75
CA GLY A 479 17.11 22.62 -37.58
C GLY A 479 16.27 23.06 -38.78
N PHE A 480 16.47 22.46 -39.96
CA PHE A 480 15.57 22.63 -41.11
C PHE A 480 14.22 21.92 -40.82
N GLY A 481 13.13 22.69 -40.70
CA GLY A 481 11.77 22.14 -40.53
C GLY A 481 10.95 22.70 -39.36
N ARG A 482 11.53 23.51 -38.46
CA ARG A 482 10.80 24.12 -37.32
C ARG A 482 9.58 24.95 -37.76
N GLY A 483 9.71 25.70 -38.87
CA GLY A 483 8.61 26.48 -39.43
C GLY A 483 7.43 25.63 -39.92
N LEU A 484 7.72 24.50 -40.57
CA LEU A 484 6.71 23.58 -41.08
C LEU A 484 6.00 22.81 -39.95
N ILE A 485 6.74 22.40 -38.91
CA ILE A 485 6.18 21.76 -37.71
C ILE A 485 5.23 22.73 -36.99
N GLY A 486 5.67 23.98 -36.78
CA GLY A 486 4.84 24.99 -36.13
C GLY A 486 3.57 25.32 -36.92
N MET A 487 3.61 25.31 -38.26
CA MET A 487 2.40 25.45 -39.09
C MET A 487 1.44 24.25 -38.91
N ARG A 488 1.96 23.01 -38.87
CA ARG A 488 1.14 21.81 -38.65
C ARG A 488 0.49 21.78 -37.27
N GLU A 489 1.23 22.10 -36.22
CA GLU A 489 0.72 22.14 -34.85
C GLU A 489 -0.39 23.19 -34.67
N ARG A 490 -0.21 24.38 -35.24
CA ARG A 490 -1.23 25.45 -35.18
C ARG A 490 -2.54 25.06 -35.87
N VAL A 491 -2.46 24.42 -37.04
CA VAL A 491 -3.66 23.95 -37.76
C VAL A 491 -4.33 22.79 -37.00
N ALA A 492 -3.55 21.88 -36.42
CA ALA A 492 -4.09 20.76 -35.65
C ALA A 492 -4.85 21.20 -34.38
N VAL A 493 -4.38 22.24 -33.69
CA VAL A 493 -5.08 22.83 -32.51
C VAL A 493 -6.46 23.36 -32.89
N LEU A 494 -6.63 23.85 -34.12
CA LEU A 494 -7.89 24.35 -34.66
C LEU A 494 -8.78 23.26 -35.28
N GLY A 495 -8.34 21.99 -35.26
CA GLY A 495 -9.05 20.89 -35.91
C GLY A 495 -9.08 21.00 -37.45
N GLY A 496 -8.16 21.76 -38.03
CA GLY A 496 -8.05 21.97 -39.46
C GLY A 496 -7.11 21.00 -40.16
N ASP A 497 -7.00 21.18 -41.48
CA ASP A 497 -6.14 20.38 -42.35
C ASP A 497 -5.09 21.27 -43.01
N ILE A 498 -3.87 20.75 -43.18
CA ILE A 498 -2.80 21.48 -43.88
C ILE A 498 -2.01 20.57 -44.82
N GLU A 499 -1.82 21.03 -46.03
CA GLU A 499 -1.00 20.45 -47.07
C GLU A 499 0.25 21.31 -47.25
N ILE A 500 1.43 20.69 -47.16
CA ILE A 500 2.72 21.36 -47.31
C ILE A 500 3.59 20.45 -48.18
N GLY A 501 4.01 20.92 -49.35
CA GLY A 501 4.86 20.12 -50.23
C GLY A 501 5.12 20.70 -51.62
N PRO A 502 5.89 19.98 -52.46
CA PRO A 502 6.17 20.39 -53.84
C PRO A 502 4.92 20.32 -54.73
N ASN A 503 4.73 21.31 -55.60
CA ASN A 503 3.54 21.45 -56.45
C ASN A 503 3.70 20.75 -57.81
N GLY A 504 3.77 19.41 -57.82
CA GLY A 504 3.58 18.52 -58.99
C GLY A 504 4.50 18.67 -60.22
N GLY A 505 5.30 19.73 -60.32
CA GLY A 505 6.19 20.03 -61.44
C GLY A 505 7.29 21.03 -61.07
N ALA A 506 6.91 22.26 -60.71
CA ALA A 506 7.77 23.32 -60.17
C ALA A 506 7.00 24.04 -59.06
N GLY A 507 7.71 24.50 -58.03
CA GLY A 507 7.12 25.28 -56.94
C GLY A 507 6.83 24.51 -55.65
N PHE A 508 6.40 25.24 -54.64
CA PHE A 508 6.01 24.72 -53.33
C PHE A 508 4.67 25.29 -52.91
N VAL A 509 3.84 24.47 -52.26
CA VAL A 509 2.50 24.83 -51.80
C VAL A 509 2.38 24.68 -50.29
N VAL A 510 1.77 25.68 -49.66
CA VAL A 510 1.22 25.62 -48.32
C VAL A 510 -0.26 25.93 -48.41
N ARG A 511 -1.12 24.93 -48.19
CA ARG A 511 -2.57 25.09 -48.18
C ARG A 511 -3.13 24.66 -46.84
N ALA A 512 -3.75 25.59 -46.10
CA ALA A 512 -4.35 25.34 -44.80
C ALA A 512 -5.85 25.62 -44.85
N ARG A 513 -6.64 24.75 -44.21
CA ARG A 513 -8.08 24.88 -44.01
C ARG A 513 -8.33 25.03 -42.52
N LEU A 514 -8.79 26.20 -42.10
CA LEU A 514 -9.03 26.54 -40.70
C LEU A 514 -10.54 26.54 -40.44
N PRO A 515 -11.09 25.55 -39.71
CA PRO A 515 -12.52 25.48 -39.44
C PRO A 515 -12.99 26.71 -38.67
N MET A 516 -14.12 27.25 -39.08
CA MET A 516 -14.83 28.30 -38.38
C MET A 516 -15.83 27.64 -37.43
N PRO A 517 -15.95 28.07 -36.18
CA PRO A 517 -16.96 27.53 -35.28
C PRO A 517 -18.35 27.81 -35.88
N SER A 518 -19.13 26.74 -36.12
CA SER A 518 -20.50 26.87 -36.62
C SER A 518 -21.30 27.80 -35.70
N LYS A 519 -21.98 28.81 -36.25
CA LYS A 519 -22.89 29.67 -35.48
C LYS A 519 -23.87 28.80 -34.71
N THR A 520 -23.69 28.72 -33.40
CA THR A 520 -24.67 28.12 -32.49
C THR A 520 -25.50 29.23 -31.87
#